data_AF-G2PDT2-F1
#
_entry.id   AF-G2PDT2-F1
#
_cell.length_a   1.000
_cell.length_b   1.000
_cell.length_c   1.000
_cell.angle_alpha   90.00
_cell.angle_beta   90.00
_cell.angle_gamma   90.00
#
_symmetry.space_group_name_H-M   'P 1'
#
loop_
_entity.id
_entity.type
_entity.pdbx_description
1 polymer ?
#
loop_
_entity_poly.entity_id
_entity_poly.type
_entity_poly.pdbx_seq_one_letter_code
_entity_poly.pdbx_strand_id
1 'polypeptide(L)' 'MNGSQQAATEPGLADIDPTTLTREQLQGWHCALCGMTLGADRPLGRVTITRGATHTTYEVWACAPLH' A
#
# COMPACT_ATOMS: atom_id res chain seq x y z
N MET A 1 -3.58 19.61 -19.08
CA MET A 1 -3.27 19.23 -17.69
C MET A 1 -3.95 17.89 -17.45
N ASN A 2 -3.24 16.78 -17.57
CA ASN A 2 -3.80 15.44 -17.33
C ASN A 2 -3.03 14.83 -16.15
N GLY A 3 -3.57 15.01 -14.95
CA GLY A 3 -2.99 14.52 -13.70
C GLY A 3 -3.28 13.04 -13.55
N SER A 4 -2.56 12.21 -14.33
CA SER A 4 -2.58 10.77 -14.14
C SER A 4 -1.85 10.45 -12.85
N GLN A 5 -2.60 10.10 -11.80
CA GLN A 5 -2.05 9.53 -10.57
C GLN A 5 -1.39 8.20 -10.94
N GLN A 6 -0.08 8.20 -11.19
CA GLN A 6 0.67 6.99 -11.52
C GLN A 6 1.13 6.34 -10.22
N ALA A 7 0.29 5.44 -9.70
CA ALA A 7 0.73 4.43 -8.77
C ALA A 7 1.65 3.45 -9.52
N ALA A 8 2.96 3.54 -9.29
CA ALA A 8 3.88 2.50 -9.70
C ALA A 8 3.69 1.33 -8.72
N THR A 9 2.87 0.38 -9.14
CA THR A 9 2.46 -0.77 -8.35
C THR A 9 3.31 -1.97 -8.77
N GLU A 10 4.10 -2.54 -7.85
CA GLU A 10 4.82 -3.78 -8.14
C GLU A 10 3.83 -4.91 -8.51
N PRO A 11 4.21 -5.90 -9.35
CA PRO A 11 3.26 -6.89 -9.88
C PRO A 11 2.51 -7.72 -8.82
N GLY A 12 3.01 -7.80 -7.57
CA GLY A 12 2.30 -8.43 -6.44
C GLY A 12 1.24 -7.55 -5.76
N LEU A 13 1.04 -6.35 -6.27
CA LEU A 13 0.37 -5.23 -5.62
C LEU A 13 -0.75 -4.67 -6.52
N ALA A 14 -0.94 -5.25 -7.72
CA ALA A 14 -1.83 -4.80 -8.80
C ALA A 14 -3.29 -4.59 -8.40
N ASP A 15 -3.76 -5.26 -7.35
CA ASP A 15 -5.12 -5.14 -6.80
C ASP A 15 -5.27 -4.09 -5.69
N ILE A 16 -4.19 -3.43 -5.26
CA ILE A 16 -4.24 -2.44 -4.19
C ILE A 16 -4.14 -1.05 -4.81
N ASP A 17 -5.19 -0.26 -4.63
CA ASP A 17 -5.14 1.17 -4.94
C ASP A 17 -4.48 1.93 -3.77
N PRO A 18 -3.25 2.45 -3.93
CA PRO A 18 -2.55 3.14 -2.85
C PRO A 18 -3.22 4.45 -2.44
N THR A 19 -4.10 5.01 -3.26
CA THR A 19 -4.87 6.21 -2.91
C THR A 19 -6.02 5.91 -1.95
N THR A 20 -6.45 4.65 -1.86
CA THR A 20 -7.49 4.19 -0.93
C THR A 20 -6.94 3.76 0.43
N LEU A 21 -5.63 3.56 0.53
CA LEU A 21 -4.98 3.12 1.76
C LEU A 21 -5.04 4.19 2.85
N THR A 22 -5.40 3.76 4.06
CA THR A 22 -5.36 4.63 5.24
C THR A 22 -3.93 4.81 5.75
N ARG A 23 -3.74 5.79 6.63
CA ARG A 23 -2.42 6.05 7.24
C ARG A 23 -1.88 4.83 7.98
N GLU A 24 -2.76 4.09 8.66
CA GLU A 24 -2.42 2.88 9.42
C GLU A 24 -1.94 1.77 8.50
N GLN A 25 -2.53 1.64 7.30
CA GLN A 25 -2.09 0.68 6.30
C GLN A 25 -0.73 1.08 5.69
N LEU A 26 -0.55 2.37 5.38
CA LEU A 26 0.72 2.91 4.87
C LEU A 26 1.86 2.86 5.89
N GLN A 27 1.53 2.84 7.17
CA GLN A 27 2.51 2.72 8.25
C GLN A 27 2.85 1.26 8.60
N GLY A 28 2.19 0.30 7.95
CA GLY A 28 2.38 -1.13 8.22
C GLY A 28 1.79 -1.57 9.57
N TRP A 29 0.76 -0.89 10.07
CA TRP A 29 0.02 -1.33 11.26
C TRP A 29 -1.18 -2.20 10.88
N HIS A 30 -1.81 -1.89 9.74
CA HIS A 30 -2.97 -2.58 9.24
C HIS A 30 -2.68 -3.23 7.88
N CYS A 31 -3.32 -4.35 7.62
CA CYS A 31 -3.22 -5.07 6.37
C CYS A 31 -3.72 -4.19 5.22
N ALA A 32 -2.90 -4.05 4.17
CA ALA A 32 -3.26 -3.28 2.99
C ALA A 32 -4.44 -3.89 2.20
N LEU A 33 -4.74 -5.18 2.41
CA LEU A 33 -5.82 -5.89 1.71
C LEU A 33 -7.16 -5.87 2.47
N CYS A 34 -7.15 -6.10 3.79
CA CYS A 34 -8.38 -6.24 4.58
C CYS A 34 -8.56 -5.20 5.68
N GLY A 35 -7.57 -4.33 5.92
CA GLY A 35 -7.63 -3.28 6.93
C GLY A 35 -7.55 -3.76 8.39
N MET A 36 -7.40 -5.06 8.64
CA MET A 36 -7.21 -5.60 10.00
C MET A 36 -5.83 -5.30 10.54
N THR A 37 -5.71 -5.18 11.87
CA THR A 37 -4.43 -5.06 12.55
C THR A 37 -3.53 -6.25 12.20
N LEU A 38 -2.29 -5.96 11.82
CA LEU A 38 -1.31 -6.98 11.50
C LEU A 38 -0.84 -7.67 12.78
N GLY A 39 -0.76 -9.00 12.74
CA GLY A 39 -0.23 -9.84 13.82
C GLY A 39 0.89 -10.77 13.36
N ALA A 40 0.83 -11.21 12.11
CA ALA A 40 1.95 -11.80 11.38
C ALA A 40 1.99 -11.13 10.01
N ASP A 41 3.09 -10.43 9.72
CA ASP A 41 3.18 -9.50 8.61
C ASP A 41 3.98 -10.14 7.47
N ARG A 42 3.44 -10.09 6.26
CA ARG A 42 4.17 -10.39 5.03
C ARG A 42 4.36 -9.09 4.23
N PRO A 43 5.59 -8.75 3.81
CA PRO A 43 5.79 -7.61 2.94
C PRO A 43 5.11 -7.87 1.60
N LEU A 44 4.27 -6.93 1.17
CA LEU A 44 3.64 -6.95 -0.15
C LEU A 44 4.49 -6.22 -1.20
N GLY A 45 5.23 -5.21 -0.77
CA GLY A 45 6.09 -4.39 -1.61
C GLY A 45 6.00 -2.92 -1.23
N ARG A 46 6.33 -2.04 -2.18
CA ARG A 46 6.28 -0.59 -2.00
C ARG A 46 5.18 0.02 -2.85
N VAL A 47 4.45 0.97 -2.30
CA VAL A 47 3.53 1.86 -3.03
C VAL A 47 4.09 3.26 -3.06
N THR A 48 3.92 3.95 -4.18
CA THR A 48 4.23 5.39 -4.26
C THR A 48 2.95 6.18 -4.39
N ILE A 49 2.75 7.11 -3.46
CA ILE A 49 1.63 8.05 -3.47
C ILE A 49 2.15 9.39 -3.96
N THR A 50 1.52 9.89 -5.01
CA THR A 50 1.78 11.23 -5.55
C THR A 50 0.72 12.21 -5.04
N ARG A 51 1.15 13.23 -4.31
CA ARG A 51 0.32 14.38 -3.90
C ARG A 51 0.91 15.66 -4.47
N GLY A 52 0.34 16.14 -5.58
CA GLY A 52 0.90 17.28 -6.32
C GLY A 52 2.30 16.95 -6.85
N ALA A 53 3.30 17.74 -6.46
CA ALA A 53 4.70 17.50 -6.82
C ALA A 53 5.44 16.55 -5.86
N THR A 54 4.82 16.16 -4.75
CA THR A 54 5.44 15.30 -3.74
C THR A 54 5.13 13.85 -4.04
N HIS A 55 6.18 13.04 -4.18
CA HIS A 55 6.09 11.58 -4.29
C HIS A 55 6.58 10.98 -2.98
N THR A 56 5.78 10.13 -2.36
CA THR A 56 6.17 9.45 -1.12
C THR A 56 5.96 7.95 -1.28
N THR A 57 7.04 7.21 -1.01
CA THR A 57 7.04 5.75 -1.10
C THR A 57 6.82 5.15 0.29
N TYR A 58 5.84 4.26 0.40
CA TYR A 58 5.48 3.55 1.61
C TYR A 58 5.65 2.05 1.41
N GLU A 59 6.16 1.35 2.41
CA GLU A 59 6.15 -0.11 2.44
C GLU A 59 4.79 -0.59 2.94
N VAL A 60 4.18 -1.52 2.20
CA VAL A 60 2.88 -2.08 2.53
C VAL A 60 3.00 -3.55 2.91
N TRP A 61 2.14 -3.96 3.84
CA TRP A 61 2.16 -5.25 4.50
C TRP A 61 0.78 -5.89 4.44
N ALA A 62 0.74 -7.22 4.30
CA ALA A 62 -0.48 -8.01 4.41
C ALA A 62 -0.40 -8.97 5.58
N CYS A 63 -1.56 -9.40 6.06
CA CYS A 63 -1.66 -10.56 6.93
C CYS A 63 -1.00 -11.76 6.24
N ALA A 64 -0.07 -12.43 6.92
CA ALA A 64 0.42 -13.71 6.47
C ALA A 64 -0.73 -14.74 6.58
N PRO A 65 -1.00 -15.54 5.53
CA PRO A 65 -1.91 -16.66 5.67
C PRO A 65 -1.36 -17.61 6.74
N LEU A 66 -2.16 -17.88 7.77
CA LEU A 66 -1.89 -18.93 8.75
C LEU A 66 -1.90 -20.25 7.97
N HIS A 67 -0.71 -20.82 7.78
CA HIS A 67 -0.52 -22.12 7.15
C HIS A 67 -0.91 -23.24 8.12
#